data_AF-A0A5D8QI06-F1
#
_entry.id   AF-A0A5D8QI06-F1
#
_cell.length_a   1.000
_cell.length_b   1.000
_cell.length_c   1.000
_cell.angle_alpha   90.00
_cell.angle_beta   90.00
_cell.angle_gamma   90.00
#
_symmetry.space_group_name_H-M   'P 1'
#
loop_
_entity.id
_entity.type
_entity.pdbx_description
1 polymer ?
#
loop_
_entity_poly.entity_id
_entity_poly.type
_entity_poly.pdbx_seq_one_letter_code
_entity_poly.pdbx_strand_id
1 'polypeptide(L)'
;MGTIEELKKLMEHLEKAEKDKEMAEKELRRVMADSLENIKDIYLALQRYVLKDNIILKSYDGRTFSIGEGILISDKGIEEKIVLKPDRRLILYKLSGNNVMETDLDAGNIEEYISIDNLFANVMDTLTTTIQKNEKEVLRYSSMITKIERYTQDLKNIITTQDN
;
A
#
# COMPACT_ATOMS: atom_id res chain seq x y z
N MET A 1 -28.20 -21.63 49.49
CA MET A 1 -28.36 -21.00 48.16
C MET A 1 -28.16 -22.09 47.13
N GLY A 2 -29.17 -22.34 46.30
CA GLY A 2 -29.27 -23.58 45.51
C GLY A 2 -28.50 -23.50 44.20
N THR A 3 -27.87 -24.60 43.81
CA THR A 3 -27.10 -24.80 42.57
C THR A 3 -27.81 -24.31 41.30
N ILE A 4 -29.15 -24.30 41.29
CA ILE A 4 -29.98 -23.79 40.19
C ILE A 4 -29.89 -22.26 40.04
N GLU A 5 -29.79 -21.53 41.15
CA GLU A 5 -29.69 -20.06 41.14
C GLU A 5 -28.32 -19.60 40.66
N GLU A 6 -27.27 -20.34 41.00
CA GLU A 6 -25.92 -20.13 40.47
C GLU A 6 -25.86 -20.43 38.97
N LEU A 7 -26.51 -21.50 38.51
CA LEU A 7 -26.58 -21.85 37.09
C LEU A 7 -27.30 -20.77 36.27
N LYS A 8 -28.40 -20.20 36.78
CA LYS A 8 -29.08 -19.06 36.13
C LYS A 8 -28.17 -17.84 36.00
N LYS A 9 -27.45 -17.47 37.06
CA LYS A 9 -26.49 -16.35 37.02
C LYS A 9 -25.38 -16.58 35.99
N LEU A 10 -24.88 -17.81 35.89
CA LEU A 10 -23.88 -18.17 34.89
C LEU A 10 -24.43 -18.08 33.46
N MET A 11 -25.68 -18.49 33.23
CA MET A 11 -26.34 -18.35 31.93
C MET A 11 -26.54 -16.88 31.55
N GLU A 12 -27.00 -16.04 32.47
CA GLU A 12 -27.15 -14.59 32.24
C GLU A 12 -25.81 -13.91 31.93
N HIS A 13 -24.75 -14.30 32.64
CA HIS A 13 -23.39 -13.82 32.35
C HIS A 13 -22.89 -14.28 30.98
N LEU A 14 -23.16 -15.53 30.59
CA LEU A 14 -22.79 -16.02 29.26
C LEU A 14 -23.49 -15.24 28.16
N GLU A 15 -24.81 -15.05 28.27
CA GLU A 15 -25.59 -14.29 27.28
C GLU A 15 -25.09 -12.85 27.16
N LYS A 16 -24.73 -12.21 28.29
CA LYS A 16 -24.14 -10.87 28.27
C LYS A 16 -22.77 -10.86 27.58
N ALA A 17 -21.90 -11.81 27.90
CA ALA A 17 -20.57 -11.91 27.30
C ALA A 17 -20.64 -12.15 25.78
N GLU A 18 -21.61 -12.94 25.31
CA GLU A 18 -21.86 -13.15 23.89
C GLU A 18 -22.30 -11.87 23.18
N LYS A 19 -23.23 -11.10 23.78
CA LYS A 19 -23.64 -9.80 23.23
C LYS A 19 -22.50 -8.79 23.21
N ASP A 20 -21.69 -8.73 24.27
CA ASP A 20 -20.54 -7.84 24.35
C ASP A 20 -19.49 -8.20 23.27
N LYS A 21 -19.26 -9.50 23.05
CA LYS A 21 -18.39 -10.01 21.98
C LYS A 21 -18.90 -9.61 20.59
N GLU A 22 -20.18 -9.85 20.29
CA GLU A 22 -20.78 -9.48 18.99
C GLU A 22 -20.65 -7.97 18.71
N MET A 23 -20.87 -7.14 19.74
CA MET A 23 -20.73 -5.70 19.62
C MET A 23 -19.28 -5.29 19.34
N ALA A 24 -18.32 -5.87 20.05
CA ALA A 24 -16.90 -5.62 19.84
C ALA A 24 -16.44 -6.05 18.44
N GLU A 25 -16.88 -7.22 17.95
CA GLU A 25 -16.58 -7.68 16.60
C GLU A 25 -17.14 -6.74 15.52
N LYS A 26 -18.37 -6.24 15.72
CA LYS A 26 -18.98 -5.28 14.79
C LYS A 26 -18.20 -3.96 14.75
N GLU A 27 -17.80 -3.45 15.91
CA GLU A 27 -17.04 -2.21 15.99
C GLU A 27 -15.65 -2.36 15.38
N LEU A 28 -14.97 -3.49 15.61
CA LEU A 28 -13.69 -3.78 14.99
C LEU A 28 -13.80 -3.80 13.45
N ARG A 29 -14.80 -4.50 12.90
CA ARG A 29 -15.02 -4.54 11.44
C ARG A 29 -15.26 -3.14 10.86
N ARG A 30 -16.00 -2.29 11.58
CA ARG A 30 -16.24 -0.91 11.18
C ARG A 30 -14.94 -0.11 11.14
N VAL A 31 -14.16 -0.14 12.21
CA VAL A 31 -12.87 0.57 12.29
C VAL A 31 -11.91 0.08 11.20
N MET A 32 -11.84 -1.24 10.96
CA MET A 32 -11.01 -1.81 9.90
C MET A 32 -11.44 -1.33 8.50
N ALA A 33 -12.74 -1.28 8.23
CA ALA A 33 -13.24 -0.78 6.95
C ALA A 33 -12.87 0.70 6.74
N ASP A 34 -13.07 1.53 7.76
CA ASP A 34 -12.70 2.95 7.72
C ASP A 34 -11.18 3.13 7.52
N SER A 35 -10.36 2.37 8.25
CA SER A 35 -8.91 2.38 8.11
C SER A 35 -8.45 1.94 6.73
N LEU A 36 -9.04 0.88 6.17
CA LEU A 36 -8.68 0.37 4.86
C LEU A 36 -8.99 1.38 3.74
N GLU A 37 -10.13 2.06 3.81
CA GLU A 37 -10.47 3.11 2.84
C GLU A 37 -9.52 4.31 2.93
N ASN A 38 -9.18 4.75 4.15
CA ASN A 38 -8.18 5.81 4.34
C ASN A 38 -6.82 5.44 3.77
N ILE A 39 -6.38 4.18 3.96
CA ILE A 39 -5.12 3.67 3.39
C ILE A 39 -5.16 3.71 1.86
N LYS A 40 -6.27 3.25 1.24
CA LYS A 40 -6.45 3.32 -0.22
C LYS A 40 -6.37 4.76 -0.73
N ASP A 41 -7.03 5.70 -0.04
CA ASP A 41 -7.02 7.11 -0.41
C ASP A 41 -5.59 7.69 -0.40
N ILE A 42 -4.79 7.36 0.61
CA ILE A 42 -3.40 7.80 0.69
C ILE A 42 -2.58 7.25 -0.49
N TYR A 43 -2.67 5.96 -0.79
CA TYR A 43 -1.94 5.39 -1.93
C TYR A 43 -2.36 6.02 -3.26
N LEU A 44 -3.65 6.25 -3.47
CA LEU A 44 -4.17 6.87 -4.68
C LEU A 44 -3.74 8.32 -4.80
N ALA A 45 -3.65 9.07 -3.70
CA ALA A 45 -3.06 10.41 -3.71
C ALA A 45 -1.57 10.38 -4.12
N LEU A 46 -0.87 9.29 -3.84
CA LEU A 46 0.53 9.07 -4.25
C LEU A 46 0.68 8.43 -5.64
N GLN A 47 -0.42 8.12 -6.35
CA GLN A 47 -0.41 7.30 -7.55
C GLN A 47 0.67 7.70 -8.56
N ARG A 48 0.85 9.00 -8.82
CA ARG A 48 1.88 9.51 -9.77
C ARG A 48 3.32 9.09 -9.43
N TYR A 49 3.59 8.68 -8.20
CA TYR A 49 4.90 8.29 -7.72
C TYR A 49 5.09 6.78 -7.59
N VAL A 50 4.01 6.04 -7.35
CA VAL A 50 4.05 4.64 -6.92
C VAL A 50 3.31 3.68 -7.85
N LEU A 51 2.52 4.20 -8.79
CA LEU A 51 1.85 3.39 -9.80
C LEU A 51 2.90 2.69 -10.68
N LYS A 52 2.66 1.42 -10.94
CA LYS A 52 3.44 0.59 -11.84
C LYS A 52 2.54 0.10 -12.96
N ASP A 53 3.01 0.19 -14.20
CA ASP A 53 2.20 -0.18 -15.37
C ASP A 53 2.24 -1.69 -15.69
N ASN A 54 3.28 -2.38 -15.22
CA ASN A 54 3.50 -3.80 -15.53
C ASN A 54 3.95 -4.57 -14.29
N ILE A 55 2.98 -4.89 -13.43
CA ILE A 55 3.22 -5.79 -12.31
C ILE A 55 3.18 -7.23 -12.82
N ILE A 56 4.14 -8.05 -12.40
CA ILE A 56 4.33 -9.41 -12.90
C ILE A 56 4.34 -10.40 -11.72
N LEU A 57 3.65 -11.53 -11.88
CA LEU A 57 3.87 -12.73 -11.09
C LEU A 57 4.77 -13.69 -11.88
N LYS A 58 5.57 -14.46 -11.17
CA LYS A 58 6.48 -15.44 -11.76
C LYS A 58 6.36 -16.76 -11.02
N SER A 59 6.19 -17.85 -11.76
CA SER A 59 6.20 -19.20 -11.22
C SER A 59 7.63 -19.71 -11.05
N TYR A 60 7.81 -20.71 -10.18
CA TYR A 60 9.12 -21.31 -9.92
C TYR A 60 9.76 -21.99 -11.15
N ASP A 61 8.95 -22.41 -12.12
CA ASP A 61 9.44 -22.95 -13.40
C ASP A 61 9.84 -21.87 -14.43
N GLY A 62 9.78 -20.59 -14.05
CA GLY A 62 10.29 -19.48 -14.82
C GLY A 62 9.25 -18.75 -15.68
N ARG A 63 7.99 -19.19 -15.71
CA ARG A 63 6.93 -18.51 -16.46
C ARG A 63 6.50 -17.22 -15.77
N THR A 64 6.10 -16.24 -16.57
CA THR A 64 5.71 -14.90 -16.10
C THR A 64 4.31 -14.55 -16.53
N PHE A 65 3.55 -13.93 -15.65
CA PHE A 65 2.18 -13.53 -15.85
C PHE A 65 2.04 -12.04 -15.51
N SER A 66 1.67 -11.22 -16.49
CA SER A 66 1.41 -9.79 -16.25
C SER A 66 0.01 -9.63 -15.66
N ILE A 67 -0.07 -8.89 -14.55
CA ILE A 67 -1.34 -8.54 -13.88
C ILE A 67 -1.72 -7.07 -14.13
N GLY A 68 -1.02 -6.41 -15.06
CA GLY A 68 -1.28 -5.04 -15.50
C GLY A 68 -0.82 -3.96 -14.53
N GLU A 69 -1.54 -2.84 -14.55
CA GLU A 69 -1.20 -1.66 -13.75
C GLU A 69 -1.74 -1.73 -12.32
N GLY A 70 -1.08 -1.00 -11.41
CA GLY A 70 -1.54 -0.81 -10.04
C GLY A 70 -0.44 -0.36 -9.09
N ILE A 71 -0.80 -0.20 -7.83
CA ILE A 71 0.12 0.11 -6.73
C ILE A 71 0.38 -1.19 -5.99
N LEU A 72 1.64 -1.62 -5.95
CA LEU A 72 2.05 -2.83 -5.23
C LEU A 72 2.06 -2.56 -3.73
N ILE A 73 1.15 -3.19 -3.00
CA ILE A 73 0.98 -3.02 -1.54
C ILE A 73 1.83 -4.04 -0.79
N SER A 74 1.77 -5.30 -1.21
CA SER A 74 2.53 -6.37 -0.60
C SER A 74 3.10 -7.30 -1.66
N ASP A 75 4.35 -7.66 -1.46
CA ASP A 75 5.07 -8.61 -2.30
C ASP A 75 5.38 -9.85 -1.46
N LYS A 76 4.54 -10.88 -1.57
CA LYS A 76 4.69 -12.13 -0.83
C LYS A 76 5.38 -13.18 -1.69
N GLY A 77 6.56 -12.82 -2.19
CA GLY A 77 7.37 -13.64 -3.06
C GLY A 77 6.98 -13.53 -4.53
N ILE A 78 7.41 -14.50 -5.34
CA ILE A 78 7.32 -14.39 -6.80
C ILE A 78 5.91 -14.70 -7.34
N GLU A 79 5.12 -15.50 -6.61
CA GLU A 79 3.81 -16.01 -7.05
C GLU A 79 2.60 -15.28 -6.46
N GLU A 80 2.78 -14.45 -5.43
CA GLU A 80 1.69 -13.82 -4.68
C GLU A 80 1.96 -12.33 -4.43
N LYS A 81 1.01 -11.47 -4.81
CA LYS A 81 1.09 -10.01 -4.65
C LYS A 81 -0.25 -9.41 -4.29
N ILE A 82 -0.26 -8.40 -3.44
CA ILE A 82 -1.44 -7.57 -3.16
C ILE A 82 -1.28 -6.25 -3.90
N VAL A 83 -2.25 -5.91 -4.73
CA VAL A 83 -2.20 -4.74 -5.61
C VAL A 83 -3.47 -3.90 -5.41
N LEU A 84 -3.28 -2.61 -5.18
CA LEU A 84 -4.35 -1.62 -5.25
C LEU A 84 -4.49 -1.13 -6.69
N LYS A 85 -5.65 -1.36 -7.27
CA LYS A 85 -5.98 -0.95 -8.64
C LYS A 85 -6.43 0.52 -8.70
N PRO A 86 -6.29 1.17 -9.86
CA PRO A 86 -6.77 2.56 -10.05
C PRO A 86 -8.28 2.72 -9.81
N ASP A 87 -9.07 1.66 -9.97
CA ASP A 87 -10.50 1.59 -9.66
C ASP A 87 -10.79 1.42 -8.15
N ARG A 88 -9.78 1.56 -7.29
CA ARG A 88 -9.81 1.43 -5.83
C ARG A 88 -9.98 0.01 -5.29
N ARG A 89 -10.04 -1.01 -6.16
CA ARG A 89 -10.10 -2.40 -5.70
C ARG A 89 -8.73 -2.86 -5.21
N LEU A 90 -8.71 -3.48 -4.04
CA LEU A 90 -7.52 -4.13 -3.51
C LEU A 90 -7.63 -5.61 -3.86
N ILE A 91 -6.69 -6.13 -4.64
CA ILE A 91 -6.77 -7.47 -5.19
C ILE A 91 -5.53 -8.26 -4.77
N LEU A 92 -5.76 -9.44 -4.19
CA LEU A 92 -4.74 -10.47 -4.06
C LEU A 92 -4.64 -11.23 -5.37
N TYR A 93 -3.45 -11.18 -5.96
CA TYR A 93 -3.06 -11.96 -7.11
C TYR A 93 -2.21 -13.14 -6.65
N LYS A 94 -2.61 -14.36 -7.00
CA LYS A 94 -1.88 -15.58 -6.65
C LYS A 94 -1.77 -16.53 -7.82
N LEU A 95 -0.59 -17.08 -8.09
CA LEU A 95 -0.45 -18.17 -9.04
C LEU A 95 -0.93 -19.48 -8.43
N SER A 96 -1.81 -20.18 -9.16
CA SER A 96 -2.21 -21.55 -8.89
C SER A 96 -1.97 -22.37 -10.14
N GLY A 97 -0.86 -23.11 -10.16
CA GLY A 97 -0.37 -23.78 -11.37
C GLY A 97 -0.04 -22.77 -12.47
N ASN A 98 -0.81 -22.80 -13.57
CA ASN A 98 -0.59 -21.93 -14.73
C ASN A 98 -1.59 -20.77 -14.81
N ASN A 99 -2.42 -20.60 -13.78
CA ASN A 99 -3.48 -19.61 -13.79
C ASN A 99 -3.22 -18.56 -12.71
N VAL A 100 -3.53 -17.31 -13.03
CA VAL A 100 -3.58 -16.22 -12.07
C VAL A 100 -4.96 -16.24 -11.42
N MET A 101 -5.00 -16.41 -10.12
CA MET A 101 -6.19 -16.26 -9.29
C MET A 101 -6.25 -14.83 -8.77
N GLU A 102 -7.45 -14.26 -8.79
CA GLU A 102 -7.75 -12.93 -8.27
C GLU A 102 -8.76 -13.05 -7.12
N THR A 103 -8.45 -12.44 -5.98
CA THR A 103 -9.36 -12.34 -4.84
C THR A 103 -9.48 -10.88 -4.44
N ASP A 104 -10.70 -10.33 -4.51
CA ASP A 104 -10.96 -8.99 -3.97
C ASP A 104 -10.80 -9.00 -2.44
N LEU A 105 -10.03 -8.05 -1.94
CA LEU A 105 -9.74 -7.87 -0.52
C LEU A 105 -10.56 -6.72 0.06
N ASP A 106 -11.20 -6.99 1.18
CA ASP A 106 -12.00 -6.06 1.96
C ASP A 106 -11.71 -6.21 3.46
N ALA A 107 -12.36 -5.40 4.30
CA ALA A 107 -12.17 -5.47 5.74
C ALA A 107 -12.53 -6.82 6.38
N GLY A 108 -13.33 -7.65 5.69
CA GLY A 108 -13.75 -8.96 6.16
C GLY A 108 -12.71 -10.05 5.95
N ASN A 109 -11.83 -9.93 4.95
CA ASN A 109 -10.87 -10.98 4.60
C ASN A 109 -9.39 -10.52 4.55
N ILE A 110 -9.11 -9.21 4.61
CA ILE A 110 -7.75 -8.70 4.38
C ILE A 110 -6.74 -9.21 5.40
N GLU A 111 -7.13 -9.35 6.67
CA GLU A 111 -6.29 -9.82 7.78
C GLU A 111 -5.81 -11.28 7.60
N GLU A 112 -6.48 -12.09 6.78
CA GLU A 112 -6.00 -13.42 6.43
C GLU A 112 -4.69 -13.37 5.61
N TYR A 113 -4.45 -12.23 4.95
CA TYR A 113 -3.32 -12.04 4.06
C TYR A 113 -2.37 -10.97 4.57
N ILE A 114 -2.85 -9.86 5.11
CA ILE A 114 -1.98 -8.80 5.61
C ILE A 114 -2.66 -8.08 6.75
N SER A 115 -1.94 -7.92 7.86
CA SER A 115 -2.47 -7.16 8.99
C SER A 115 -2.58 -5.67 8.67
N ILE A 116 -3.55 -5.00 9.29
CA ILE A 116 -3.71 -3.55 9.18
C ILE A 116 -2.43 -2.81 9.60
N ASP A 117 -1.72 -3.30 10.64
CA ASP A 117 -0.45 -2.71 11.08
C ASP A 117 0.62 -2.75 9.98
N ASN A 118 0.71 -3.88 9.25
CA ASN A 118 1.66 -4.02 8.15
C ASN A 118 1.27 -3.15 6.95
N LEU A 119 -0.02 -2.99 6.67
CA LEU A 119 -0.48 -2.04 5.66
C LEU A 119 -0.10 -0.60 6.03
N PHE A 120 -0.31 -0.22 7.29
CA PHE A 120 0.04 1.11 7.78
C PHE A 120 1.55 1.36 7.69
N ALA A 121 2.37 0.40 8.13
CA ALA A 121 3.82 0.48 8.00
C ALA A 121 4.24 0.64 6.53
N ASN A 122 3.64 -0.13 5.61
CA ASN A 122 3.95 -0.04 4.19
C ASN A 122 3.59 1.32 3.59
N VAL A 123 2.44 1.90 3.96
CA VAL A 123 2.04 3.26 3.56
C VAL A 123 3.08 4.27 4.03
N MET A 124 3.50 4.19 5.30
CA MET A 124 4.47 5.11 5.90
C MET A 124 5.84 5.02 5.22
N ASP A 125 6.31 3.81 4.94
CA ASP A 125 7.57 3.59 4.22
C ASP A 125 7.50 4.13 2.80
N THR A 126 6.37 3.91 2.12
CA THR A 126 6.11 4.40 0.76
C THR A 126 6.12 5.93 0.71
N LEU A 127 5.44 6.59 1.66
CA LEU A 127 5.44 8.04 1.82
C LEU A 127 6.86 8.57 2.04
N THR A 128 7.56 8.01 3.02
CA THR A 128 8.93 8.42 3.38
C THR A 128 9.87 8.30 2.19
N THR A 129 9.82 7.17 1.48
CA THR A 129 10.65 6.92 0.29
C THR A 129 10.34 7.90 -0.84
N THR A 130 9.06 8.21 -1.05
CA THR A 130 8.62 9.16 -2.08
C THR A 130 9.12 10.58 -1.78
N ILE A 131 9.03 11.02 -0.52
CA ILE A 131 9.57 12.31 -0.07
C ILE A 131 11.07 12.38 -0.32
N GLN A 132 11.83 11.37 0.14
CA GLN A 132 13.28 11.33 -0.04
C GLN A 132 13.69 11.33 -1.51
N LYS A 133 12.92 10.67 -2.39
CA LYS A 133 13.17 10.69 -3.84
C LYS A 133 12.94 12.09 -4.42
N ASN A 134 11.84 12.75 -4.06
CA ASN A 134 11.54 14.10 -4.52
C ASN A 134 12.61 15.10 -4.07
N GLU A 135 13.06 15.03 -2.82
CA GLU A 135 14.14 15.90 -2.30
C GLU A 135 15.45 15.71 -3.08
N LYS A 136 15.82 14.45 -3.39
CA LYS A 136 16.98 14.15 -4.23
C LYS A 136 16.85 14.71 -5.64
N GLU A 137 15.67 14.66 -6.23
CA GLU A 137 15.41 15.23 -7.55
C GLU A 137 15.54 16.77 -7.54
N VAL A 138 14.99 17.44 -6.53
CA VAL A 138 15.15 18.89 -6.35
C VAL A 138 16.63 19.28 -6.26
N LEU A 139 17.42 18.56 -5.45
CA LEU A 139 18.86 18.82 -5.33
C LEU A 139 19.61 18.62 -6.66
N ARG A 140 19.21 17.60 -7.45
CA ARG A 140 19.77 17.39 -8.80
C ARG A 140 19.45 18.57 -9.72
N TYR A 141 18.20 19.04 -9.74
CA TYR A 141 17.82 20.18 -10.57
C TYR A 141 18.57 21.45 -10.17
N SER A 142 18.68 21.77 -8.89
CA SER A 142 19.48 22.90 -8.41
C SER A 142 20.93 22.80 -8.88
N SER A 143 21.53 21.61 -8.80
CA SER A 143 22.90 21.38 -9.27
C SER A 143 23.06 21.56 -10.79
N MET A 144 22.06 21.15 -11.57
CA MET A 144 22.04 21.35 -13.02
C MET A 144 21.92 22.83 -13.38
N ILE A 145 21.06 23.58 -12.68
CA ILE A 145 20.91 25.03 -12.87
C ILE A 145 22.25 25.73 -12.67
N THR A 146 22.94 25.48 -11.55
CA THR A 146 24.25 26.10 -11.29
C THR A 146 25.30 25.78 -12.36
N LYS A 147 25.30 24.55 -12.91
CA LYS A 147 26.20 24.18 -14.02
C LYS A 147 25.87 24.96 -15.29
N ILE A 148 24.58 25.06 -15.63
CA ILE A 148 24.12 25.80 -16.82
C ILE A 148 24.44 27.29 -16.68
N GLU A 149 24.23 27.89 -15.50
CA GLU A 149 24.60 29.27 -15.22
C GLU A 149 26.10 29.52 -15.43
N ARG A 150 26.94 28.61 -14.91
CA ARG A 150 28.40 28.68 -15.13
C ARG A 150 28.74 28.64 -16.62
N TYR A 151 28.22 27.65 -17.35
CA TYR A 151 28.48 27.54 -18.80
C TYR A 151 27.99 28.76 -19.57
N THR A 152 26.84 29.33 -19.18
CA THR A 152 26.31 30.55 -19.79
C THR A 152 27.21 31.74 -19.54
N GLN A 153 27.76 31.87 -18.33
CA GLN A 153 28.70 32.93 -17.99
C GLN A 153 30.02 32.78 -18.77
N ASP A 154 30.55 31.56 -18.88
CA ASP A 154 31.76 31.29 -19.65
C ASP A 154 31.57 31.63 -21.14
N LEU A 155 30.43 31.26 -21.73
CA LEU A 155 30.08 31.63 -23.11
C LEU A 155 29.97 33.14 -23.29
N LYS A 156 29.32 33.86 -22.36
CA LYS A 156 29.24 35.32 -22.39
C LYS A 156 30.62 35.96 -22.37
N ASN A 157 31.51 35.46 -21.50
CA ASN A 157 32.87 35.97 -21.38
C ASN A 157 33.66 35.78 -22.68
N ILE A 158 33.51 34.64 -23.37
CA ILE A 158 34.15 34.37 -24.66
C ILE A 158 33.66 35.36 -25.74
N ILE A 159 32.34 35.60 -25.82
CA ILE A 159 31.76 36.53 -26.78
C ILE A 159 32.30 37.95 -26.55
N THR A 160 32.30 38.43 -25.29
CA THR A 160 32.82 39.77 -24.98
C THR A 160 34.34 39.90 -25.13
N THR A 161 35.11 38.80 -25.16
CA THR A 161 36.54 38.86 -25.49
C THR A 161 36.82 38.82 -27.00
N GLN A 162 35.85 38.46 -27.84
CA GLN A 162 35.99 38.52 -29.31
C GLN A 162 35.58 39.88 -29.90
N ASP A 163 34.79 40.68 -29.17
CA ASP A 163 34.36 42.03 -29.58
C ASP A 163 35.33 43.16 -29.13
N ASN A 164 36.47 42.82 -28.51
CA ASN A 164 37.58 43.73 -28.18
C ASN A 164 38.84 43.36 -28.97
#